data_AF-A0A3M5TKG9-F1
#
_entry.id   AF-A0A3M5TKG9-F1
#
_cell.length_a   1.000
_cell.length_b   1.000
_cell.length_c   1.000
_cell.angle_alpha   90.00
_cell.angle_beta   90.00
_cell.angle_gamma   90.00
#
_symmetry.space_group_name_H-M   'P 1'
#
loop_
_entity.id
_entity.type
_entity.pdbx_description
1 polymer ?
#
loop_
_entity_poly.entity_id
_entity_poly.type
_entity_poly.pdbx_seq_one_letter_code
_entity_poly.pdbx_strand_id
1 'polypeptide(L)'
;MKQDRRSDPGSRRGHTHMTQQEKALALPKGKDILNWKIKTLARSPKEIMITQLGFAAFHVMASSLFIWLGWVMFSDSPSSLVCVILALGGHLAYFIGLLIRQKTIYNYTLKTDGATVEYYLHYPDFASSFFKEPPNK
;
A
#
# COMPACT_ATOMS: atom_id res chain seq x y z
N MET A 1 15.12 23.53 84.30
CA MET A 1 14.55 24.31 83.19
C MET A 1 14.40 23.37 81.99
N LYS A 2 13.17 22.98 81.64
CA LYS A 2 12.89 22.11 80.49
C LYS A 2 13.07 22.92 79.19
N GLN A 3 13.84 22.40 78.25
CA GLN A 3 13.71 22.78 76.84
C GLN A 3 13.63 21.51 76.01
N ASP A 4 12.49 21.40 75.33
CA ASP A 4 12.07 20.36 74.41
C ASP A 4 12.25 20.94 72.99
N ARG A 5 12.82 20.18 72.05
CA ARG A 5 12.60 20.41 70.60
C ARG A 5 13.12 19.26 69.72
N ARG A 6 12.14 18.43 69.34
CA ARG A 6 11.84 17.85 68.01
C ARG A 6 12.98 17.27 67.18
N SER A 7 12.95 15.94 67.05
CA SER A 7 13.51 15.20 65.91
C SER A 7 12.71 15.52 64.64
N ASP A 8 13.42 15.87 63.56
CA ASP A 8 12.86 16.04 62.22
C ASP A 8 12.35 14.68 61.70
N PRO A 9 11.09 14.54 61.26
CA PRO A 9 10.66 13.31 60.62
C PRO A 9 11.29 13.26 59.24
N GLY A 10 12.20 12.30 59.07
CA GLY A 10 12.86 12.03 57.80
C GLY A 10 11.86 12.06 56.64
N SER A 11 12.15 12.91 55.65
CA SER A 11 11.44 12.96 54.38
C SER A 11 11.61 11.60 53.70
N ARG A 12 10.68 10.69 54.00
CA ARG A 12 10.53 9.41 53.34
C ARG A 12 9.94 9.70 51.96
N ARG A 13 10.77 10.27 51.07
CA ARG A 13 10.52 10.25 49.63
C ARG A 13 10.61 8.80 49.19
N GLY A 14 9.50 8.09 49.33
CA GLY A 14 9.27 6.85 48.61
C GLY A 14 9.34 7.19 47.14
N HIS A 15 10.48 6.99 46.50
CA HIS A 15 10.53 6.82 45.07
C HIS A 15 9.89 5.47 44.80
N THR A 16 8.57 5.50 44.58
CA THR A 16 7.81 4.37 44.07
C THR A 16 8.43 4.04 42.72
N HIS A 17 9.24 2.99 42.67
CA HIS A 17 9.74 2.42 41.44
C HIS A 17 8.54 1.77 40.74
N MET A 18 7.77 2.57 40.02
CA MET A 18 6.60 2.10 39.29
C MET A 18 7.05 1.04 38.30
N THR A 19 6.38 -0.11 38.38
CA THR A 19 6.58 -1.18 37.42
C THR A 19 6.19 -0.70 36.02
N GLN A 20 6.76 -1.29 34.96
CA GLN A 20 6.37 -0.99 33.57
C GLN A 20 4.85 -1.10 33.37
N GLN A 21 4.21 -2.02 34.11
CA GLN A 21 2.76 -2.24 34.10
C GLN A 21 1.97 -1.06 34.70
N GLU A 22 2.42 -0.47 35.82
CA GLU A 22 1.80 0.73 36.39
C GLU A 22 1.98 1.96 35.49
N LYS A 23 3.14 2.10 34.84
CA LYS A 23 3.37 3.17 33.86
C LYS A 23 2.46 3.03 32.63
N ALA A 24 2.20 1.79 32.18
CA ALA A 24 1.25 1.52 31.11
C ALA A 24 -0.20 1.81 31.52
N LEU A 25 -0.56 1.56 32.80
CA LEU A 25 -1.89 1.85 33.33
C LEU A 25 -2.15 3.36 33.50
N ALA A 26 -1.10 4.16 33.73
CA ALA A 26 -1.18 5.61 33.89
C ALA A 26 -1.25 6.38 32.55
N LEU A 27 -1.06 5.71 31.42
CA LEU A 27 -1.19 6.31 30.10
C LEU A 27 -2.68 6.51 29.76
N PRO A 28 -3.11 7.69 29.29
CA PRO A 28 -4.49 7.91 28.86
C PRO A 28 -4.87 6.89 27.77
N LYS A 29 -5.87 6.05 28.07
CA LYS A 29 -6.42 5.06 27.13
C LYS A 29 -6.80 5.74 25.81
N GLY A 30 -6.52 5.07 24.70
CA GLY A 30 -6.77 5.58 23.35
C GLY A 30 -5.80 6.63 22.83
N LYS A 31 -4.70 6.96 23.53
CA LYS A 31 -3.70 7.91 23.01
C LYS A 31 -2.85 7.25 21.93
N ASP A 32 -2.79 7.87 20.76
CA ASP A 32 -1.92 7.45 19.66
C ASP A 32 -0.44 7.59 20.08
N ILE A 33 0.27 6.47 20.06
CA ILE A 33 1.70 6.38 20.39
C ILE A 33 2.54 6.44 19.12
N LEU A 34 2.10 5.74 18.06
CA LEU A 34 2.84 5.64 16.82
C LEU A 34 1.88 5.48 15.64
N ASN A 35 2.11 6.28 14.60
CA ASN A 35 1.36 6.23 13.35
C ASN A 35 2.35 6.05 12.20
N TRP A 36 2.17 5.02 11.37
CA TRP A 36 2.97 4.86 10.16
C TRP A 36 2.16 4.29 9.00
N LYS A 37 2.59 4.65 7.79
CA LYS A 37 1.92 4.30 6.54
C LYS A 37 2.84 3.45 5.69
N ILE A 38 2.37 2.28 5.28
CA ILE A 38 3.09 1.43 4.32
C ILE A 38 2.31 1.42 3.01
N LYS A 39 3.00 1.68 1.90
CA LYS A 39 2.46 1.48 0.55
C LYS A 39 2.99 0.14 0.05
N THR A 40 2.12 -0.85 -0.09
CA THR A 40 2.48 -2.14 -0.70
C THR A 40 1.58 -2.40 -1.90
N LEU A 41 1.92 -3.37 -2.73
CA LEU A 41 0.96 -3.89 -3.69
C LEU A 41 0.00 -4.81 -2.92
N ALA A 42 -1.30 -4.80 -3.25
CA ALA A 42 -2.32 -5.62 -2.58
C ALA A 42 -2.04 -7.13 -2.69
N ARG A 43 -1.20 -7.51 -3.65
CA ARG A 43 -0.93 -8.86 -4.09
C ARG A 43 0.56 -9.17 -3.97
N SER A 44 0.90 -10.43 -3.74
CA SER A 44 2.30 -10.85 -3.61
C SER A 44 3.09 -10.55 -4.91
N PRO A 45 4.38 -10.14 -4.83
CA PRO A 45 5.19 -9.87 -6.02
C PRO A 45 5.19 -11.03 -7.03
N LYS A 46 5.12 -12.28 -6.53
CA LYS A 46 5.06 -13.50 -7.33
C LYS A 46 3.76 -13.58 -8.14
N GLU A 47 2.61 -13.34 -7.52
CA GLU A 47 1.32 -13.35 -8.22
C GLU A 47 1.21 -12.23 -9.27
N ILE A 48 1.77 -11.07 -8.96
CA ILE A 48 1.84 -9.94 -9.91
C ILE A 48 2.70 -10.32 -11.12
N MET A 49 3.87 -10.89 -10.88
CA MET A 49 4.76 -11.35 -11.94
C MET A 49 4.11 -12.43 -12.82
N ILE A 50 3.43 -13.41 -12.22
CA ILE A 50 2.69 -14.44 -12.96
C ILE A 50 1.58 -13.81 -13.81
N THR A 51 0.80 -12.89 -13.25
CA THR A 51 -0.30 -12.23 -13.96
C THR A 51 0.21 -11.38 -15.12
N GLN A 52 1.27 -10.60 -14.90
CA GLN A 52 1.89 -9.77 -15.93
C GLN A 52 2.52 -10.63 -17.04
N LEU A 53 3.20 -11.71 -16.68
CA LEU A 53 3.79 -12.63 -17.64
C LEU A 53 2.71 -13.31 -18.48
N GLY A 54 1.63 -13.79 -17.86
CA GLY A 54 0.49 -14.39 -18.56
C GLY A 54 -0.19 -13.41 -19.51
N PHE A 55 -0.43 -12.18 -19.07
CA PHE A 55 -0.99 -11.12 -19.90
C PHE A 55 -0.07 -10.76 -21.07
N ALA A 56 1.23 -10.58 -20.81
CA ALA A 56 2.20 -10.27 -21.85
C ALA A 56 2.30 -11.40 -22.89
N ALA A 57 2.34 -12.66 -22.44
CA ALA A 57 2.36 -13.81 -23.33
C ALA A 57 1.10 -13.87 -24.20
N PHE A 58 -0.09 -13.71 -23.60
CA PHE A 58 -1.35 -13.65 -24.34
C PHE A 58 -1.34 -12.52 -25.38
N HIS A 59 -0.91 -11.32 -24.99
CA HIS A 59 -0.85 -10.16 -25.88
C HIS A 59 0.10 -10.38 -27.07
N VAL A 60 1.28 -10.95 -26.82
CA VAL A 60 2.25 -11.28 -27.88
C VAL A 60 1.71 -12.36 -28.82
N MET A 61 1.06 -13.40 -28.30
CA MET A 61 0.45 -14.44 -29.15
C MET A 61 -0.67 -13.86 -30.02
N ALA A 62 -1.60 -13.10 -29.43
CA ALA A 62 -2.70 -12.47 -30.17
C ALA A 62 -2.19 -11.48 -31.22
N SER A 63 -1.20 -10.67 -30.87
CA SER A 63 -0.54 -9.74 -31.79
C SER A 63 0.15 -10.46 -32.96
N SER A 64 0.84 -11.56 -32.68
CA SER A 64 1.50 -12.37 -33.71
C SER A 64 0.47 -12.97 -34.68
N LEU A 65 -0.65 -13.51 -34.17
CA LEU A 65 -1.74 -14.02 -35.00
C LEU A 65 -2.37 -12.91 -35.85
N PHE A 66 -2.58 -11.72 -35.28
CA PHE A 66 -3.10 -10.56 -36.01
C PHE A 66 -2.18 -10.14 -37.17
N ILE A 67 -0.88 -10.03 -36.91
CA ILE A 67 0.11 -9.69 -37.94
C ILE A 67 0.18 -10.78 -39.02
N TRP A 68 0.15 -12.05 -38.61
CA TRP A 68 0.17 -13.18 -39.54
C TRP A 68 -1.06 -13.21 -40.46
N LEU A 69 -2.26 -12.98 -39.92
CA LEU A 69 -3.48 -12.87 -40.73
C LEU A 69 -3.44 -11.67 -41.69
N GLY A 70 -2.82 -10.57 -41.27
CA GLY A 70 -2.63 -9.38 -42.10
C GLY A 70 -1.41 -9.41 -43.01
N TRP A 71 -0.70 -10.55 -43.12
CA TRP A 71 0.62 -10.63 -43.77
C TRP A 71 0.65 -10.04 -45.18
N VAL A 72 -0.35 -10.34 -46.01
CA VAL A 72 -0.43 -9.84 -47.40
C VAL A 72 -0.51 -8.30 -47.41
N MET A 73 -1.41 -7.73 -46.62
CA MET A 73 -1.58 -6.28 -46.50
C MET A 73 -0.32 -5.58 -45.95
N PHE A 74 0.35 -6.20 -44.97
CA PHE A 74 1.56 -5.64 -44.37
C PHE A 74 2.80 -5.78 -45.25
N SER A 75 2.82 -6.77 -46.16
CA SER A 75 3.89 -6.94 -47.14
C SER A 75 3.90 -5.79 -48.16
N ASP A 76 2.72 -5.31 -48.55
CA ASP A 76 2.57 -4.18 -49.48
C ASP A 76 2.89 -2.82 -48.83
N SER A 77 2.77 -2.72 -47.51
CA SER A 77 3.05 -1.49 -46.75
C SER A 77 3.84 -1.75 -45.45
N PRO A 78 5.18 -1.88 -45.55
CA PRO A 78 6.04 -2.11 -44.39
C PRO A 78 5.95 -1.00 -43.33
N SER A 79 5.73 0.25 -43.75
CA SER A 79 5.55 1.37 -42.82
C SER A 79 4.29 1.21 -41.96
N SER A 80 3.21 0.67 -42.52
CA SER A 80 2.00 0.36 -41.75
C SER A 80 2.25 -0.72 -40.70
N LEU A 81 3.05 -1.74 -41.04
CA LEU A 81 3.45 -2.78 -40.09
C LEU A 81 4.23 -2.21 -38.90
N VAL A 82 5.19 -1.31 -39.17
CA VAL A 82 5.95 -0.62 -38.11
C VAL A 82 5.01 0.17 -37.19
N CYS A 83 4.08 0.95 -37.75
CA CYS A 83 3.10 1.69 -36.96
C CYS A 83 2.24 0.77 -36.07
N VAL A 84 1.79 -0.36 -36.60
CA VAL A 84 1.01 -1.36 -35.84
C VAL A 84 1.84 -1.98 -34.72
N ILE A 85 3.10 -2.35 -34.96
CA ILE A 85 3.98 -2.91 -33.92
C ILE A 85 4.20 -1.89 -32.79
N LEU A 86 4.43 -0.63 -33.14
CA LEU A 86 4.59 0.44 -32.15
C LEU A 86 3.30 0.66 -31.34
N ALA A 87 2.14 0.64 -31.99
CA ALA A 87 0.85 0.77 -31.32
C ALA A 87 0.59 -0.41 -30.35
N LEU A 88 0.86 -1.64 -30.78
CA LEU A 88 0.72 -2.85 -29.96
C LEU A 88 1.69 -2.86 -28.77
N GLY A 89 2.92 -2.39 -28.98
CA GLY A 89 3.93 -2.22 -27.92
C GLY A 89 3.52 -1.14 -26.91
N GLY A 90 3.02 0.01 -27.39
CA GLY A 90 2.48 1.07 -26.53
C GLY A 90 1.28 0.59 -25.72
N HIS A 91 0.40 -0.21 -26.34
CA HIS A 91 -0.76 -0.79 -25.67
C HIS A 91 -0.36 -1.76 -24.55
N LEU A 92 0.64 -2.62 -24.80
CA LEU A 92 1.20 -3.51 -23.79
C LEU A 92 1.82 -2.73 -22.63
N ALA A 93 2.64 -1.72 -22.95
CA ALA A 93 3.29 -0.88 -21.96
C ALA A 93 2.27 -0.14 -21.08
N TYR A 94 1.18 0.36 -21.68
CA TYR A 94 0.07 0.99 -20.97
C TYR A 94 -0.50 0.04 -19.91
N PHE A 95 -0.89 -1.18 -20.28
CA PHE A 95 -1.48 -2.13 -19.33
C PHE A 95 -0.51 -2.63 -18.27
N ILE A 96 0.76 -2.90 -18.60
CA ILE A 96 1.78 -3.27 -17.61
C ILE A 96 1.94 -2.15 -16.59
N GLY A 97 2.00 -0.89 -17.06
CA GLY A 97 2.07 0.30 -16.19
C GLY A 97 0.86 0.44 -15.26
N LEU A 98 -0.35 0.14 -15.75
CA LEU A 98 -1.56 0.14 -14.93
C LEU A 98 -1.52 -0.90 -13.81
N LEU A 99 -1.11 -2.12 -14.13
CA LEU A 99 -1.05 -3.23 -13.17
C LEU A 99 -0.02 -2.98 -12.06
N ILE A 100 1.08 -2.27 -12.36
CA ILE A 100 2.09 -1.87 -11.37
C ILE A 100 1.57 -0.77 -10.43
N ARG A 101 0.52 -0.04 -10.82
CA ARG A 101 0.07 1.18 -10.12
C ARG A 101 -0.98 0.94 -9.05
N GLN A 102 -1.58 -0.26 -8.97
CA GLN A 102 -2.47 -0.62 -7.87
C GLN A 102 -1.68 -0.82 -6.57
N LYS A 103 -1.48 0.28 -5.85
CA LYS A 103 -0.88 0.25 -4.51
C LYS A 103 -1.98 0.24 -3.47
N THR A 104 -1.86 -0.66 -2.52
CA THR A 104 -2.60 -0.59 -1.27
C THR A 104 -1.83 0.25 -0.28
N ILE A 105 -2.57 1.09 0.43
CA ILE A 105 -2.08 1.84 1.58
C ILE A 105 -2.59 1.15 2.84
N TYR A 106 -1.66 0.73 3.69
CA TYR A 106 -1.95 0.32 5.06
C TYR A 106 -1.58 1.46 6.00
N ASN A 107 -2.54 1.90 6.82
CA ASN A 107 -2.31 2.85 7.89
C ASN A 107 -2.33 2.12 9.23
N TYR A 108 -1.21 2.12 9.93
CA TYR A 108 -1.05 1.47 11.23
C TYR A 108 -1.06 2.54 12.32
N THR A 109 -1.95 2.38 13.29
CA THR A 109 -2.06 3.26 14.45
C THR A 109 -1.92 2.40 15.71
N LEU A 110 -0.85 2.63 16.46
CA LEU A 110 -0.60 2.01 17.75
C LEU A 110 -1.13 2.93 18.86
N LYS A 111 -2.07 2.44 19.65
CA LYS A 111 -2.64 3.12 20.82
C LYS A 111 -2.15 2.45 22.09
N THR A 112 -2.31 3.14 23.22
CA THR A 112 -1.99 2.64 24.56
C THR A 112 -2.75 1.38 24.96
N ASP A 113 -3.90 1.11 24.34
CA ASP A 113 -4.82 0.02 24.65
C ASP A 113 -5.04 -0.97 23.50
N GLY A 114 -4.39 -0.76 22.34
CA GLY A 114 -4.53 -1.65 21.19
C GLY A 114 -3.85 -1.15 19.92
N ALA A 115 -3.91 -1.95 18.86
CA ALA A 115 -3.42 -1.58 17.53
C ALA A 115 -4.58 -1.62 16.53
N THR A 116 -4.68 -0.60 15.67
CA THR A 116 -5.67 -0.53 14.58
C THR A 116 -4.96 -0.45 13.24
N VAL A 117 -5.52 -1.13 12.23
CA VAL A 117 -5.03 -1.12 10.85
C VAL A 117 -6.17 -0.72 9.93
N GLU A 118 -6.00 0.37 9.20
CA GLU A 118 -6.94 0.80 8.17
C GLU A 118 -6.37 0.52 6.77
N TYR A 119 -7.22 -0.02 5.90
CA TYR A 119 -6.88 -0.38 4.53
C TYR A 119 -7.54 0.60 3.55
N TYR A 120 -6.74 1.20 2.67
CA TYR A 120 -7.24 2.02 1.57
C TYR A 120 -6.62 1.55 0.26
N LEU A 121 -7.46 1.23 -0.73
CA LEU A 121 -7.00 0.94 -2.08
C LEU A 121 -6.70 2.27 -2.79
N HIS A 122 -5.43 2.52 -3.12
CA HIS A 122 -5.03 3.74 -3.79
C HIS A 122 -5.20 3.58 -5.29
N TYR A 123 -6.19 4.30 -5.84
CA TYR A 123 -6.38 4.41 -7.28
C TYR A 123 -5.70 5.66 -7.83
N PRO A 124 -4.95 5.55 -8.94
CA PRO A 124 -4.62 6.69 -9.79
C PRO A 124 -5.85 7.54 -10.14
N ASP A 125 -5.72 8.87 -10.13
CA ASP A 125 -6.82 9.77 -10.52
C ASP A 125 -7.40 9.42 -11.90
N PHE A 126 -6.53 9.08 -12.86
CA PHE A 126 -6.93 8.70 -14.22
C PHE A 126 -7.66 7.33 -14.31
N ALA A 127 -7.48 6.44 -13.32
CA ALA A 127 -8.10 5.11 -13.31
C ALA A 127 -9.33 5.06 -12.39
N SER A 128 -9.53 6.09 -11.56
CA SER A 128 -10.59 6.15 -10.56
C SER A 128 -12.00 5.95 -11.14
N SER A 129 -12.22 6.34 -12.41
CA SER A 129 -13.48 6.16 -13.13
C SER A 129 -13.81 4.71 -13.49
N PHE A 130 -12.79 3.84 -13.63
CA PHE A 130 -12.99 2.44 -14.00
C PHE A 130 -13.30 1.53 -12.80
N PHE A 131 -13.04 1.99 -11.58
CA PHE A 131 -13.09 1.17 -10.37
C PHE A 131 -13.94 1.75 -9.23
N LYS A 132 -14.49 2.97 -9.37
CA LYS A 132 -15.55 3.45 -8.47
C LYS A 132 -16.84 2.72 -8.81
N GLU A 133 -17.38 1.98 -7.84
CA GLU A 133 -18.78 1.55 -7.91
C GLU A 133 -19.71 2.78 -7.98
N PRO A 134 -20.79 2.72 -8.76
CA PRO A 134 -21.82 3.75 -8.70
C PRO A 134 -22.39 3.78 -7.28
N PRO A 135 -22.69 4.97 -6.71
CA PRO A 135 -23.27 5.05 -5.39
C PRO A 135 -24.58 4.27 -5.36
N ASN A 136 -24.68 3.30 -4.44
CA ASN A 136 -25.94 2.63 -4.13
C ASN A 136 -26.96 3.73 -3.75
N LYS A 137 -28.05 3.80 -4.51
CA LYS A 137 -29.22 4.62 -4.19
C LYS A 137 -30.08 3.90 -3.17
#